data_AF-A0A943RCU9-F1
#
_entry.id   AF-A0A943RCU9-F1
#
_cell.length_a   1.000
_cell.length_b   1.000
_cell.length_c   1.000
_cell.angle_alpha   90.00
_cell.angle_beta   90.00
_cell.angle_gamma   90.00
#
_symmetry.space_group_name_H-M   'P 1'
#
loop_
_entity.id
_entity.type
_entity.pdbx_description
1 polymer ?
#
loop_
_entity_poly.entity_id
_entity_poly.type
_entity_poly.pdbx_seq_one_letter_code
_entity_poly.pdbx_strand_id
1 'polypeptide(L)'
;MLKKAKSLFDYYGIRGMAAKIWEKYVIDRKRFRAEGKTEVPYFPSCPNKELPASNREGEPLFIYYLVHYFYPSRQGGTERFVFNMARTQQEKGHRVKVFTLGTEDCKVYQSSVGDILYRTYLFEGIQVVE
;
A
#
# COMPACT_ATOMS: atom_id res chain seq x y z
N MET A 1 7.16 23.82 6.12
CA MET A 1 6.48 23.66 4.80
C MET A 1 7.38 23.99 3.61
N LEU A 2 8.24 25.02 3.68
CA LEU A 2 9.17 25.40 2.60
C LEU A 2 10.10 24.27 2.09
N LYS A 3 10.65 23.44 2.98
CA LYS A 3 11.56 22.33 2.60
C LYS A 3 10.87 21.25 1.75
N LYS A 4 9.59 20.95 2.01
CA LYS A 4 8.80 19.99 1.20
C LYS A 4 8.47 20.57 -0.18
N ALA A 5 8.14 21.86 -0.24
CA ALA A 5 7.86 22.54 -1.51
C ALA A 5 9.09 22.59 -2.43
N LYS A 6 10.28 22.85 -1.86
CA LYS A 6 11.54 22.81 -2.62
C LYS A 6 11.85 21.42 -3.15
N SER A 7 11.73 20.38 -2.32
CA SER A 7 11.89 18.98 -2.75
C SER A 7 10.91 18.55 -3.84
N LEU A 8 9.66 19.01 -3.80
CA LEU A 8 8.66 18.76 -4.84
C LEU A 8 8.97 19.51 -6.14
N PHE A 9 9.48 20.73 -6.04
CA PHE A 9 9.90 21.54 -7.19
C PHE A 9 11.14 20.94 -7.86
N ASP A 10 12.11 20.47 -7.07
CA ASP A 10 13.33 19.82 -7.57
C ASP A 10 13.02 18.47 -8.24
N TYR A 11 11.98 17.75 -7.78
CA TYR A 11 11.59 16.43 -8.32
C TYR A 11 10.76 16.53 -9.61
N TYR A 12 9.83 17.49 -9.71
CA TYR A 12 8.90 17.61 -10.84
C TYR A 12 9.26 18.73 -11.84
N GLY A 13 10.10 19.68 -11.45
CA GLY A 13 10.35 20.92 -12.20
C GLY A 13 9.11 21.82 -12.32
N ILE A 14 9.28 22.99 -12.94
CA ILE A 14 8.20 23.98 -13.15
C ILE A 14 7.02 23.36 -13.91
N ARG A 15 7.30 22.56 -14.95
CA ARG A 15 6.29 21.90 -15.78
C ARG A 15 5.51 20.83 -15.02
N GLY A 16 6.18 20.00 -14.21
CA GLY A 16 5.49 18.97 -13.42
C GLY A 16 4.70 19.55 -12.25
N MET A 17 5.17 20.65 -11.64
CA MET A 17 4.36 21.38 -10.64
C MET A 17 3.09 21.98 -11.26
N ALA A 18 3.21 22.61 -12.44
CA ALA A 18 2.04 23.13 -13.16
C ALA A 18 1.06 22.01 -13.53
N ALA A 19 1.56 20.85 -13.97
CA ALA A 19 0.73 19.68 -14.25
C ALA A 19 0.02 19.14 -13.01
N LYS A 20 0.69 19.08 -11.85
CA LYS A 20 0.08 18.65 -10.58
C LYS A 20 -0.95 19.64 -10.05
N ILE A 21 -0.71 20.94 -10.22
CA ILE A 21 -1.70 21.97 -9.91
C ILE A 21 -2.90 21.84 -10.84
N TRP A 22 -2.69 21.66 -12.15
CA TRP A 22 -3.77 21.42 -13.11
C TRP A 22 -4.58 20.17 -12.79
N GLU A 23 -3.91 19.06 -12.47
CA GLU A 23 -4.54 17.81 -12.03
C GLU A 23 -5.44 18.08 -10.81
N LYS A 24 -4.90 18.73 -9.78
CA LYS A 24 -5.63 18.98 -8.53
C LYS A 24 -6.79 19.98 -8.67
N TYR A 25 -6.68 20.98 -9.54
CA TYR A 25 -7.70 22.03 -9.66
C TYR A 25 -8.73 21.78 -10.77
N VAL A 26 -8.34 21.07 -11.84
CA VAL A 26 -9.20 20.84 -13.00
C VAL A 26 -9.63 19.38 -13.07
N ILE A 27 -8.68 18.43 -13.02
CA ILE A 27 -8.99 17.01 -13.16
C ILE A 27 -9.71 16.50 -11.92
N ASP A 28 -9.19 16.74 -10.72
CA ASP A 28 -9.81 16.30 -9.46
C ASP A 28 -11.16 17.00 -9.24
N ARG A 29 -11.30 18.25 -9.68
CA ARG A 29 -12.61 18.92 -9.66
C ARG A 29 -13.61 18.20 -10.57
N LYS A 30 -13.21 17.76 -11.76
CA LYS A 30 -14.09 16.95 -12.63
C LYS A 30 -14.29 15.53 -12.11
N ARG A 31 -13.25 14.90 -11.55
CA ARG A 31 -13.24 13.51 -11.07
C ARG A 31 -14.01 13.32 -9.78
N PHE A 32 -13.98 14.30 -8.88
CA PHE A 32 -14.58 14.22 -7.54
C PHE A 32 -15.70 15.23 -7.29
N ARG A 33 -15.90 16.25 -8.15
CA ARG A 33 -17.05 17.18 -8.06
C ARG A 33 -17.99 17.13 -9.27
N ALA A 34 -17.95 16.07 -10.07
CA ALA A 34 -19.08 15.77 -10.95
C ALA A 34 -20.31 15.46 -10.08
N GLU A 35 -21.13 16.49 -9.86
CA GLU A 35 -22.56 16.41 -9.50
C GLU A 35 -22.93 15.47 -8.36
N GLY A 36 -22.13 15.41 -7.28
CA GLY A 36 -22.53 14.78 -6.02
C GLY A 36 -22.85 13.27 -6.09
N LYS A 37 -22.58 12.64 -7.22
CA LYS A 37 -22.81 11.22 -7.46
C LYS A 37 -21.47 10.53 -7.62
N THR A 38 -20.81 10.28 -6.49
CA THR A 38 -19.88 9.14 -6.39
C THR A 38 -20.73 7.86 -6.48
N GLU A 39 -21.28 7.59 -7.67
CA GLU A 39 -21.86 6.30 -7.96
C GLU A 39 -20.69 5.33 -8.01
N VAL A 40 -20.60 4.50 -6.97
CA VAL A 40 -19.69 3.36 -6.97
C VAL A 40 -19.99 2.58 -8.26
N PRO A 41 -18.97 2.21 -9.07
CA PRO A 41 -19.19 1.43 -10.27
C PRO A 41 -20.11 0.27 -9.95
N TYR A 42 -21.10 0.00 -10.82
CA TYR A 42 -21.91 -1.18 -10.66
C TYR A 42 -21.00 -2.40 -10.82
N PHE A 43 -20.72 -3.05 -9.70
CA PHE A 43 -20.08 -4.35 -9.68
C PHE A 43 -21.20 -5.39 -9.83
N PRO A 44 -21.11 -6.31 -10.80
CA PRO A 44 -22.07 -7.41 -10.88
C PRO A 44 -22.08 -8.15 -9.54
N SER A 45 -23.24 -8.64 -9.11
CA SER A 45 -23.31 -9.45 -7.91
C SER A 45 -22.35 -10.62 -8.07
N CYS A 46 -21.39 -10.73 -7.16
CA CYS A 46 -20.59 -11.94 -7.09
C CYS A 46 -21.57 -13.10 -6.96
N PRO A 47 -21.49 -14.14 -7.81
CA PRO A 47 -22.32 -15.31 -7.62
C PRO A 47 -22.10 -15.77 -6.18
N ASN A 48 -23.20 -16.02 -5.46
CA ASN A 48 -23.16 -16.58 -4.10
C ASN A 48 -22.56 -17.98 -4.21
N LYS A 49 -21.23 -18.04 -4.28
CA LYS A 49 -20.49 -19.23 -3.97
C LYS A 49 -20.54 -19.32 -2.47
N GLU A 50 -21.24 -20.32 -1.96
CA GLU A 50 -21.08 -20.72 -0.57
C GLU A 50 -19.59 -20.85 -0.33
N LEU A 51 -19.07 -20.00 0.55
CA LEU A 51 -17.69 -20.16 1.00
C LEU A 51 -17.61 -21.55 1.62
N PRO A 52 -16.51 -22.29 1.39
CA PRO A 52 -16.34 -23.59 2.02
C PRO A 52 -16.53 -23.42 3.53
N ALA A 53 -17.34 -24.29 4.13
CA ALA A 53 -17.58 -24.26 5.56
C ALA A 53 -16.22 -24.27 6.29
N SER A 54 -15.91 -23.15 6.92
CA SER A 54 -14.69 -23.02 7.70
C SER A 54 -14.98 -23.55 9.09
N ASN A 55 -14.51 -24.77 9.38
CA ASN A 55 -14.51 -25.31 10.75
C ASN A 55 -13.50 -24.60 11.69
N ARG A 56 -12.85 -23.52 11.23
CA ARG A 56 -11.80 -22.79 11.95
C ARG A 56 -12.32 -21.49 12.58
N GLU A 57 -13.45 -21.55 13.26
CA GLU A 57 -13.91 -20.39 14.03
C GLU A 57 -12.97 -20.16 15.22
N GLY A 58 -12.35 -18.98 15.28
CA GLY A 58 -11.48 -18.56 16.39
C GLY A 58 -9.99 -18.90 16.27
N GLU A 59 -9.57 -19.63 15.22
CA GLU A 59 -8.13 -19.90 15.02
C GLU A 59 -7.39 -18.68 14.43
N PRO A 60 -6.15 -18.42 14.86
CA PRO A 60 -5.34 -17.34 14.31
C PRO A 60 -4.95 -17.62 12.85
N LEU A 61 -5.41 -16.77 11.94
CA LEU A 61 -5.06 -16.83 10.52
C LEU A 61 -3.63 -16.36 10.24
N PHE A 62 -3.07 -16.83 9.12
CA PHE A 62 -1.90 -16.24 8.49
C PHE A 62 -2.35 -15.29 7.38
N ILE A 63 -1.99 -14.02 7.51
CA ILE A 63 -2.40 -12.96 6.57
C ILE A 63 -1.17 -12.34 5.94
N TYR A 64 -1.14 -12.35 4.61
CA TYR A 64 -0.06 -11.78 3.81
C TYR A 64 -0.58 -10.60 3.02
N TYR A 65 -0.01 -9.42 3.26
CA TYR A 65 -0.28 -8.24 2.46
C TYR A 65 0.82 -8.07 1.42
N LEU A 66 0.45 -7.93 0.15
CA LEU A 66 1.37 -7.61 -0.93
C LEU A 66 1.15 -6.15 -1.33
N VAL A 67 2.21 -5.35 -1.28
CA VAL A 67 2.17 -3.92 -1.61
C VAL A 67 3.42 -3.56 -2.43
N HIS A 68 3.32 -2.55 -3.29
CA HIS A 68 4.40 -2.19 -4.20
C HIS A 68 5.59 -1.53 -3.48
N TYR A 69 5.34 -0.71 -2.45
CA TYR A 69 6.37 -0.20 -1.54
C TYR A 69 5.84 -0.24 -0.10
N PHE A 70 6.73 -0.20 0.89
CA PHE A 70 6.34 -0.14 2.29
C PHE A 70 7.30 0.69 3.13
N TYR A 71 6.96 0.86 4.40
CA TYR A 71 7.82 1.55 5.35
C TYR A 71 9.14 0.79 5.58
N PRO A 72 10.25 1.49 5.89
CA PRO A 72 10.37 2.95 5.99
C PRO A 72 10.71 3.64 4.66
N SER A 73 11.03 2.88 3.61
CA SER A 73 11.59 3.39 2.35
C SER A 73 10.63 4.32 1.61
N ARG A 74 9.33 4.01 1.61
CA ARG A 74 8.28 4.86 1.03
C ARG A 74 7.10 5.01 1.99
N GLN A 75 6.49 6.18 1.95
CA GLN A 75 5.34 6.51 2.77
C GLN A 75 4.28 7.23 1.92
N GLY A 76 3.06 6.70 1.94
CA GLY A 76 1.93 7.22 1.19
C GLY A 76 0.61 6.72 1.77
N GLY A 77 -0.48 7.01 1.06
CA GLY A 77 -1.83 6.64 1.51
C GLY A 77 -2.04 5.12 1.54
N THR A 78 -1.56 4.42 0.51
CA THR A 78 -1.68 2.97 0.37
C THR A 78 -0.86 2.24 1.43
N GLU A 79 0.38 2.68 1.66
CA GLU A 79 1.29 2.08 2.64
C GLU A 79 0.73 2.24 4.05
N ARG A 80 0.20 3.43 4.37
CA ARG A 80 -0.46 3.68 5.66
C ARG A 80 -1.72 2.82 5.84
N PHE A 81 -2.50 2.65 4.78
CA PHE A 81 -3.68 1.79 4.80
C PHE A 81 -3.33 0.33 5.09
N VAL A 82 -2.35 -0.22 4.35
CA VAL A 82 -1.85 -1.59 4.56
C VAL A 82 -1.24 -1.76 5.94
N PHE A 83 -0.46 -0.79 6.42
CA PHE A 83 0.11 -0.82 7.77
C PHE A 83 -0.98 -0.90 8.85
N ASN A 84 -2.00 -0.05 8.76
CA ASN A 84 -3.11 -0.06 9.71
C ASN A 84 -3.87 -1.38 9.68
N MET A 85 -4.14 -1.92 8.48
CA MET A 85 -4.79 -3.23 8.34
C MET A 85 -3.94 -4.34 8.96
N ALA A 86 -2.64 -4.37 8.66
CA ALA A 86 -1.73 -5.38 9.18
C ALA A 86 -1.64 -5.33 10.71
N ARG A 87 -1.54 -4.13 11.28
CA ARG A 87 -1.53 -3.90 12.73
C ARG A 87 -2.82 -4.38 13.39
N THR A 88 -3.98 -3.96 12.87
CA THR A 88 -5.28 -4.36 13.42
C THR A 88 -5.48 -5.87 13.37
N GLN A 89 -5.03 -6.55 12.31
CA GLN A 89 -5.13 -8.01 12.27
C GLN A 89 -4.17 -8.70 13.24
N GLN A 90 -2.97 -8.15 13.45
CA GLN A 90 -2.04 -8.63 14.47
C GLN A 90 -2.61 -8.48 15.89
N GLU A 91 -3.25 -7.33 16.19
CA GLU A 91 -3.93 -7.07 17.46
C GLU A 91 -5.10 -8.03 17.72
N LYS A 92 -5.74 -8.53 16.64
CA LYS A 92 -6.76 -9.59 16.71
C LYS A 92 -6.19 -11.00 16.87
N GLY A 93 -4.88 -11.14 17.05
CA GLY A 93 -4.19 -12.41 17.27
C GLY A 93 -3.80 -13.15 15.98
N HIS A 94 -3.98 -12.54 14.81
CA HIS A 94 -3.54 -13.14 13.55
C HIS A 94 -2.04 -12.99 13.34
N ARG A 95 -1.45 -13.90 12.58
CA ARG A 95 -0.04 -13.86 12.18
C ARG A 95 0.06 -13.11 10.86
N VAL A 96 0.68 -11.95 10.87
CA VAL A 96 0.71 -11.05 9.71
C VAL A 96 2.12 -10.87 9.18
N LYS A 97 2.29 -10.90 7.86
CA LYS A 97 3.49 -10.40 7.19
C LYS A 97 3.13 -9.49 6.02
N VAL A 98 4.01 -8.54 5.74
CA VAL A 98 3.93 -7.67 4.56
C VAL A 98 5.03 -8.06 3.60
N PHE A 99 4.67 -8.26 2.33
CA PHE A 99 5.58 -8.42 1.21
C PHE A 99 5.59 -7.13 0.41
N THR A 100 6.78 -6.63 0.11
CA THR A 100 6.98 -5.41 -0.67
C THR A 100 8.10 -5.59 -1.68
N LEU A 101 8.18 -4.70 -2.67
CA LEU A 101 9.30 -4.68 -3.60
C LEU A 101 10.47 -3.88 -3.02
N GLY A 102 11.66 -4.43 -3.19
CA GLY A 102 12.91 -3.77 -2.90
C GLY A 102 13.27 -2.64 -3.86
N THR A 103 13.81 -1.54 -3.33
CA THR A 103 14.37 -0.42 -4.11
C THR A 103 15.84 -0.14 -3.84
N GLU A 104 16.49 -0.93 -2.99
CA GLU A 104 17.89 -0.76 -2.62
C GLU A 104 18.82 -1.46 -3.62
N ASP A 105 20.13 -1.23 -3.49
CA ASP A 105 21.13 -1.99 -4.24
C ASP A 105 21.08 -3.48 -3.88
N CYS A 106 21.29 -4.36 -4.86
CA CYS A 106 21.28 -5.82 -4.69
C CYS A 106 22.17 -6.30 -3.53
N LYS A 107 23.27 -5.59 -3.21
CA LYS A 107 24.19 -5.91 -2.11
C LYS A 107 23.55 -5.82 -0.72
N VAL A 108 22.45 -5.10 -0.57
CA VAL A 108 21.73 -4.93 0.70
C VAL A 108 20.89 -6.16 1.04
N TYR A 109 20.53 -6.95 0.03
CA TYR A 109 19.70 -8.14 0.18
C TYR A 109 20.58 -9.35 0.51
N GLN A 110 20.56 -9.75 1.77
CA GLN A 110 21.44 -10.80 2.29
C GLN A 110 20.93 -12.22 2.03
N SER A 111 19.66 -12.36 1.63
CA SER A 111 19.00 -13.64 1.44
C SER A 111 18.50 -13.78 0.01
N SER A 112 18.36 -15.03 -0.45
CA SER A 112 17.80 -15.33 -1.75
C SER A 112 16.92 -16.58 -1.72
N VAL A 113 15.91 -16.60 -2.59
CA VAL A 113 15.15 -17.81 -2.94
C VAL A 113 15.17 -17.95 -4.45
N GLY A 114 15.90 -18.94 -4.96
CA GLY A 114 16.22 -19.01 -6.39
C GLY A 114 16.96 -17.74 -6.81
N ASP A 115 16.45 -17.08 -7.84
CA ASP A 115 17.02 -15.83 -8.39
C ASP A 115 16.43 -14.56 -7.77
N ILE A 116 15.61 -14.68 -6.72
CA ILE A 116 14.96 -13.55 -6.05
C ILE A 116 15.74 -13.21 -4.79
N LEU A 117 16.36 -12.04 -4.76
CA LEU A 117 17.00 -11.46 -3.58
C LEU A 117 15.95 -10.85 -2.66
N TYR A 118 16.11 -11.03 -1.35
CA TYR A 118 15.21 -10.43 -0.35
C TYR A 118 15.93 -10.13 0.96
N ARG A 119 15.31 -9.27 1.76
CA ARG A 119 15.64 -9.03 3.17
C ARG A 119 14.38 -9.10 4.01
N THR A 120 14.54 -9.44 5.27
CA THR A 120 13.44 -9.41 6.24
C THR A 120 13.80 -8.48 7.36
N TYR A 121 12.88 -7.59 7.71
CA TYR A 121 13.03 -6.67 8.82
C TYR A 121 11.73 -6.51 9.59
N LEU A 122 11.83 -5.91 10.78
CA LEU A 122 10.69 -5.60 11.61
C LEU A 122 10.44 -4.09 11.54
N PHE A 123 9.24 -3.69 11.14
CA PHE A 123 8.79 -2.30 11.16
C PHE A 123 7.61 -2.15 12.10
N GLU A 124 7.80 -1.42 13.21
CA GLU A 124 6.79 -1.25 14.28
C GLU A 124 6.09 -2.55 14.71
N GLY A 125 6.84 -3.65 14.81
CA GLY A 125 6.31 -4.96 15.24
C GLY A 125 5.73 -5.83 14.12
N ILE A 126 5.66 -5.32 12.89
CA ILE A 126 5.20 -6.07 11.71
C ILE A 126 6.40 -6.61 10.94
N GLN A 127 6.39 -7.90 10.61
CA GLN A 127 7.43 -8.52 9.79
C GLN A 127 7.22 -8.14 8.33
N VAL A 128 8.24 -7.54 7.73
CA VAL A 128 8.27 -7.12 6.33
C VAL A 128 9.31 -7.93 5.59
N VAL A 129 8.92 -8.48 4.45
CA VAL A 129 9.79 -9.13 3.47
C VAL A 129 9.86 -8.21 2.27
N GLU A 130 11.05 -7.72 1.96
CA GLU A 130 11.32 -6.77 0.87
C GLU A 130 12.34 -7.36 -0.11
#